data_AF-A0A4R3UNF5-F1
#
_entry.id   AF-A0A4R3UNF5-F1
#
_cell.length_a   1.000
_cell.length_b   1.000
_cell.length_c   1.000
_cell.angle_alpha   90.00
_cell.angle_beta   90.00
_cell.angle_gamma   90.00
#
_symmetry.space_group_name_H-M   'P 1'
#
loop_
_entity.id
_entity.type
_entity.pdbx_description
1 polymer ?
#
loop_
_entity_poly.entity_id
_entity_poly.type
_entity_poly.pdbx_seq_one_letter_code
_entity_poly.pdbx_strand_id
1 'polypeptide(L)' 'MINCREATQITLQAEDRSMPLAERLTLRLHHRICGNCRRFARQVQLMRQASARWRQYTQE' A
#
# COMPACT_ATOMS: atom_id res chain seq x y z
N MET A 1 17.40 5.55 3.44
CA MET A 1 16.16 5.82 4.19
C MET A 1 15.24 6.56 3.23
N ILE A 2 14.12 5.95 2.82
CA ILE A 2 13.20 6.61 1.87
C ILE A 2 12.36 7.67 2.59
N ASN A 3 12.02 8.74 1.91
CA ASN A 3 11.14 9.79 2.43
C ASN A 3 9.65 9.41 2.29
N CYS A 4 8.76 10.20 2.91
CA CYS A 4 7.32 9.93 2.89
C CYS A 4 6.73 9.89 1.48
N ARG A 5 7.24 10.71 0.55
CA ARG A 5 6.78 10.74 -0.84
C ARG A 5 7.14 9.45 -1.57
N GLU A 6 8.39 9.01 -1.44
CA GLU A 6 8.85 7.72 -1.98
C GLU A 6 8.04 6.56 -1.38
N ALA A 7 7.79 6.57 -0.07
CA ALA A 7 6.97 5.55 0.58
C ALA A 7 5.55 5.49 0.01
N THR A 8 4.91 6.65 -0.22
CA THR A 8 3.59 6.70 -0.86
C THR A 8 3.63 6.22 -2.32
N GLN A 9 4.66 6.57 -3.08
CA GLN A 9 4.82 6.11 -4.46
C GLN A 9 4.98 4.60 -4.54
N ILE A 10 5.85 4.01 -3.72
CA ILE A 10 6.05 2.55 -3.67
C ILE A 10 4.74 1.86 -3.25
N THR A 11 4.02 2.42 -2.27
CA THR A 11 2.71 1.88 -1.83
C THR A 11 1.69 1.86 -2.96
N LEU A 12 1.62 2.91 -3.77
CA LEU A 12 0.69 2.97 -4.91
C LEU A 12 1.15 2.05 -6.06
N GLN A 13 2.44 1.96 -6.32
CA GLN A 13 2.97 1.02 -7.31
C GLN A 13 2.69 -0.43 -6.93
N ALA A 14 2.66 -0.76 -5.64
CA ALA A 14 2.28 -2.08 -5.16
C ALA A 14 0.85 -2.50 -5.50
N GLU A 15 -0.03 -1.54 -5.77
CA GLU A 15 -1.42 -1.80 -6.17
C GLU A 15 -1.55 -2.17 -7.63
N ASP A 16 -0.65 -1.65 -8.48
CA ASP A 16 -0.66 -1.86 -9.93
C ASP A 16 0.21 -3.06 -10.35
N ARG A 17 1.37 -3.23 -9.71
CA ARG A 17 2.36 -4.27 -10.05
C ARG A 17 2.81 -5.09 -8.84
N SER A 18 3.25 -6.32 -9.12
CA SER A 18 3.90 -7.16 -8.12
C SER A 18 5.22 -6.52 -7.69
N MET A 19 5.28 -6.13 -6.43
CA MET A 19 6.39 -5.36 -5.87
C MET A 19 7.54 -6.28 -5.41
N PRO A 20 8.82 -5.94 -5.65
CA PRO A 20 9.98 -6.70 -5.17
C PRO A 20 9.99 -6.80 -3.64
N LEU A 21 10.46 -7.95 -3.12
CA LEU A 21 10.52 -8.18 -1.66
C LEU A 21 11.37 -7.15 -0.91
N ALA A 22 12.40 -6.58 -1.57
CA ALA A 22 13.26 -5.55 -1.01
C ALA A 22 12.53 -4.23 -0.75
N GLU A 23 11.66 -3.80 -1.67
CA GLU A 23 10.84 -2.58 -1.51
C GLU A 23 9.83 -2.76 -0.38
N ARG A 24 9.25 -3.96 -0.27
CA ARG A 24 8.33 -4.30 0.83
C ARG A 24 9.03 -4.25 2.19
N LEU A 25 10.27 -4.70 2.29
CA LEU A 25 11.06 -4.59 3.52
C LEU A 25 11.36 -3.12 3.87
N THR A 26 11.70 -2.32 2.86
CA THR A 26 12.01 -0.90 3.02
C THR A 26 10.80 -0.11 3.54
N LEU A 27 9.61 -0.35 2.98
CA LEU A 27 8.35 0.21 3.49
C LEU A 27 8.06 -0.20 4.92
N ARG A 28 8.29 -1.47 5.29
CA ARG A 28 8.09 -1.94 6.67
C ARG A 28 8.99 -1.22 7.67
N LEU A 29 10.24 -0.97 7.30
CA LEU A 29 11.17 -0.19 8.11
C LEU A 29 10.71 1.27 8.24
N HIS A 30 10.30 1.90 7.13
CA HIS A 30 9.79 3.27 7.15
C HIS A 30 8.51 3.41 8.00
N HIS A 31 7.57 2.46 7.92
CA HIS A 31 6.34 2.44 8.72
C HIS A 31 6.56 2.30 10.23
N ARG A 32 7.73 1.80 10.66
CA ARG A 32 8.08 1.78 12.09
C ARG A 32 8.44 3.15 12.62
N ILE A 33 8.92 4.05 11.75
CA ILE A 33 9.40 5.38 12.10
C ILE A 33 8.32 6.44 11.79
N CYS A 34 7.54 6.25 10.73
CA CYS A 34 6.50 7.17 10.30
C CYS A 34 5.09 6.57 10.46
N GLY A 35 4.36 7.04 11.47
CA GLY A 35 2.98 6.63 11.72
C GLY A 35 2.00 7.08 10.62
N ASN A 36 2.27 8.19 9.94
CA ASN A 36 1.41 8.72 8.88
C ASN A 36 1.43 7.84 7.63
N CYS A 37 2.62 7.44 7.16
CA CYS A 37 2.76 6.51 6.05
C CYS A 37 2.11 5.16 6.36
N ARG A 38 2.23 4.68 7.61
CA ARG A 38 1.52 3.46 8.07
C ARG A 38 0.00 3.61 7.98
N ARG A 39 -0.55 4.78 8.32
CA ARG A 39 -2.00 5.05 8.19
C ARG A 39 -2.43 5.10 6.73
N PHE A 40 -1.66 5.79 5.88
CA PHE A 40 -1.90 5.85 4.44
C PHE A 40 -1.93 4.45 3.82
N ALA A 41 -0.94 3.60 4.11
CA ALA A 41 -0.90 2.23 3.58
C ALA A 41 -2.14 1.41 3.95
N ARG A 42 -2.67 1.57 5.17
CA ARG A 42 -3.93 0.92 5.57
C ARG A 42 -5.14 1.47 4.81
N GLN A 43 -5.18 2.77 4.53
CA GLN A 43 -6.27 3.37 3.74
C GLN A 43 -6.28 2.83 2.31
N VAL A 44 -5.11 2.73 1.67
CA VAL A 44 -4.98 2.13 0.34
C VAL A 44 -5.45 0.67 0.35
N GLN A 45 -5.01 -0.11 1.34
CA GLN A 45 -5.43 -1.51 1.48
C GLN A 45 -6.95 -1.67 1.70
N LEU A 46 -7.58 -0.72 2.42
CA LEU A 46 -9.02 -0.71 2.63
C LEU A 46 -9.76 -0.43 1.31
N MET A 47 -9.31 0.56 0.54
CA MET A 47 -9.89 0.87 -0.78
C MET A 47 -9.79 -0.32 -1.74
N ARG A 48 -8.64 -1.02 -1.72
CA ARG A 48 -8.42 -2.23 -2.53
C ARG A 48 -9.42 -3.34 -2.18
N GLN A 49 -9.59 -3.60 -0.88
CA GLN A 49 -10.52 -4.63 -0.39
C GLN A 49 -11.97 -4.28 -0.71
N ALA A 50 -12.38 -3.02 -0.49
CA ALA A 50 -13.71 -2.55 -0.85
C ALA A 50 -13.98 -2.70 -2.36
N SER A 51 -13.01 -2.30 -3.20
CA SER A 51 -13.12 -2.44 -4.66
C SER A 51 -13.17 -3.90 -5.10
N ALA A 52 -12.40 -4.79 -4.49
CA ALA A 52 -12.44 -6.22 -4.77
C ALA A 52 -13.79 -6.83 -4.40
N ARG A 53 -14.33 -6.48 -3.21
CA ARG A 53 -15.66 -6.92 -2.77
C ARG A 53 -16.77 -6.39 -3.68
N TRP A 54 -16.68 -5.14 -4.13
CA TRP A 54 -17.64 -4.58 -5.08
C TRP A 54 -17.65 -5.32 -6.41
N ARG A 55 -16.46 -5.62 -6.96
CA ARG A 55 -16.34 -6.43 -8.20
C ARG A 55 -16.92 -7.83 -8.05
N GLN A 56 -16.86 -8.42 -6.86
CA GLN A 56 -17.51 -9.72 -6.60
C GLN A 56 -19.04 -9.57 -6.62
N TYR A 57 -19.58 -8.55 -5.94
CA TYR A 57 -21.03 -8.29 -5.92
C TYR A 57 -21.63 -8.00 -7.30
N THR A 58 -20.92 -7.32 -8.20
CA THR A 58 -21.43 -7.01 -9.55
C THR A 58 -21.41 -8.22 -10.50
N GLN A 59 -20.75 -9.33 -10.13
CA GLN A 59 -20.68 -10.54 -10.96
C GLN A 59 -21.73 -11.61 -10.57
N GLU A 60 -22.49 -11.37 -9.50
CA GLU A 60 -23.67 -12.16 -9.09
C GLU A 60 -24.96 -11.53 -9.65
#